data_AF-A0A0F9SZT5-F1
#
_entry.id   AF-A0A0F9SZT5-F1
#
_cell.length_a   1.000
_cell.length_b   1.000
_cell.length_c   1.000
_cell.angle_alpha   90.00
_cell.angle_beta   90.00
_cell.angle_gamma   90.00
#
_symmetry.space_group_name_H-M   'P 1'
#
loop_
_entity.id
_entity.type
_entity.pdbx_description
1 polymer ?
#
loop_
_entity_poly.entity_id
_entity_poly.type
_entity_poly.pdbx_seq_one_letter_code
_entity_poly.pdbx_strand_id
1 'polypeptide(L)'
;MDGKRILHTKVMHQRQHGIIHPKMAEMEVTIAGVGMIGGWTAHALSRAVYGLIFFDPDEVEDVNVGCQPYTTSDVGRSKVEALYQSLPNPYLRLSGQSTPFPYPGSHPTTALVSAVDSMSGRKANAEWARDHNVPLYLDGRIQGELAVLATVTTKEGYAEYLAALPTDDEVDDVPCGQSGTAYVGMFLASQIASTINQWCKGIPIPALRVWHVPTVQALPQVESKEVQ
;
A
#
# COMPACT_ATOMS: atom_id res chain seq x y z
N MET A 1 -12.88 -13.80 -19.76
CA MET A 1 -11.70 -14.22 -18.98
C MET A 1 -11.31 -15.62 -19.44
N ASP A 2 -10.02 -15.87 -19.72
CA ASP A 2 -9.54 -17.17 -20.20
C ASP A 2 -9.80 -18.28 -19.16
N GLY A 3 -10.35 -19.43 -19.58
CA GLY A 3 -10.71 -20.55 -18.71
C GLY A 3 -9.52 -21.13 -17.94
N LYS A 4 -8.30 -21.01 -18.49
CA LYS A 4 -7.06 -21.44 -17.82
C LYS A 4 -6.74 -20.60 -16.57
N ARG A 5 -7.01 -19.29 -16.61
CA ARG A 5 -6.83 -18.37 -15.47
C ARG A 5 -7.79 -18.71 -14.33
N ILE A 6 -9.06 -18.95 -14.65
CA ILE A 6 -10.10 -19.26 -13.64
C ILE A 6 -9.74 -20.53 -12.84
N LEU A 7 -9.29 -21.58 -13.53
CA LEU A 7 -8.87 -22.83 -12.88
C LEU A 7 -7.65 -22.63 -11.98
N HIS A 8 -6.64 -21.88 -12.44
CA HIS A 8 -5.42 -21.68 -11.67
C HIS A 8 -5.64 -20.79 -10.44
N THR A 9 -6.45 -19.74 -10.56
CA THR A 9 -6.85 -18.89 -9.42
C THR A 9 -7.61 -19.71 -8.37
N LYS A 10 -8.50 -20.64 -8.79
CA LYS A 10 -9.18 -21.54 -7.85
C LYS A 10 -8.23 -22.45 -7.07
N VAL A 11 -7.22 -23.02 -7.73
CA VAL A 11 -6.20 -23.86 -7.08
C VAL A 11 -5.31 -23.02 -6.14
N MET A 12 -4.86 -21.85 -6.60
CA MET A 12 -4.04 -20.92 -5.80
C MET A 12 -4.74 -20.52 -4.51
N HIS A 13 -6.05 -20.26 -4.57
CA HIS A 13 -6.83 -19.80 -3.43
C HIS A 13 -7.39 -20.94 -2.55
N GLN A 14 -7.10 -22.21 -2.85
CA GLN A 14 -7.70 -23.35 -2.15
C GLN A 14 -7.46 -23.31 -0.62
N ARG A 15 -6.25 -22.92 -0.19
CA ARG A 15 -5.89 -22.81 1.24
C ARG A 15 -6.45 -21.57 1.94
N GLN A 16 -7.00 -20.63 1.17
CA GLN A 16 -7.53 -19.35 1.65
C GLN A 16 -9.05 -19.26 1.43
N HIS A 17 -9.65 -20.32 0.90
CA HIS A 17 -11.08 -20.41 0.60
C HIS A 17 -11.89 -20.19 1.88
N GLY A 18 -12.91 -19.33 1.81
CA GLY A 18 -13.74 -18.95 2.96
C GLY A 18 -13.10 -17.90 3.89
N ILE A 19 -11.80 -17.62 3.78
CA ILE A 19 -11.10 -16.60 4.56
C ILE A 19 -10.94 -15.30 3.76
N ILE A 20 -10.44 -15.41 2.53
CA ILE A 20 -10.39 -14.29 1.58
C ILE A 20 -11.75 -14.18 0.88
N HIS A 21 -12.30 -12.97 0.89
CA HIS A 21 -13.57 -12.68 0.27
C HIS A 21 -13.44 -12.79 -1.27
N PRO A 22 -14.40 -13.43 -1.98
CA PRO A 22 -14.32 -13.60 -3.44
C PRO A 22 -14.08 -12.31 -4.23
N LYS A 23 -14.66 -11.18 -3.79
CA LYS A 23 -14.45 -9.85 -4.37
C LYS A 23 -12.96 -9.48 -4.52
N MET A 24 -12.07 -9.94 -3.63
CA MET A 24 -10.64 -9.64 -3.78
C MET A 24 -10.12 -10.08 -5.15
N ALA A 25 -10.53 -11.26 -5.63
CA ALA A 25 -10.10 -11.81 -6.91
C ALA A 25 -10.64 -11.04 -8.14
N GLU A 26 -11.48 -10.04 -7.93
CA GLU A 26 -12.01 -9.12 -8.96
C GLU A 26 -11.37 -7.74 -8.88
N MET A 27 -10.63 -7.44 -7.80
CA MET A 27 -10.05 -6.11 -7.57
C MET A 27 -8.80 -5.87 -8.40
N GLU A 28 -8.75 -4.71 -9.04
CA GLU A 28 -7.49 -4.11 -9.47
C GLU A 28 -7.07 -3.10 -8.40
N VAL A 29 -5.81 -3.13 -8.00
CA VAL A 29 -5.27 -2.25 -6.95
C VAL A 29 -4.09 -1.45 -7.48
N THR A 30 -4.15 -0.14 -7.31
CA THR A 30 -3.02 0.76 -7.58
C THR A 30 -2.15 0.88 -6.34
N ILE A 31 -0.83 0.81 -6.50
CA ILE A 31 0.17 1.03 -5.44
C ILE A 31 1.08 2.18 -5.90
N ALA A 32 1.04 3.30 -5.18
CA ALA A 32 1.92 4.45 -5.40
C ALA A 32 3.11 4.38 -4.43
N GLY A 33 4.31 4.21 -4.97
CA GLY A 33 5.53 3.85 -4.23
C GLY A 33 5.63 2.35 -4.02
N VAL A 34 6.72 1.72 -4.45
CA VAL A 34 7.01 0.29 -4.27
C VAL A 34 8.24 0.02 -3.40
N GLY A 35 8.63 0.99 -2.58
CA GLY A 35 9.64 0.79 -1.52
C GLY A 35 9.18 -0.17 -0.41
N MET A 36 9.61 0.08 0.83
CA MET A 36 9.40 -0.83 1.96
C MET A 36 7.94 -1.26 2.16
N ILE A 37 6.98 -0.33 2.11
CA ILE A 37 5.57 -0.66 2.32
C ILE A 37 4.95 -1.25 1.04
N GLY A 38 5.11 -0.54 -0.07
CA GLY A 38 4.44 -0.88 -1.33
C GLY A 38 4.91 -2.18 -1.94
N GLY A 39 6.21 -2.47 -1.91
CA GLY A 39 6.77 -3.71 -2.43
C GLY A 39 6.25 -4.94 -1.67
N TRP A 40 6.32 -4.93 -0.34
CA TRP A 40 5.76 -6.04 0.48
C TRP A 40 4.24 -6.15 0.32
N THR A 41 3.53 -5.02 0.16
CA THR A 41 2.10 -5.00 -0.14
C THR A 41 1.79 -5.64 -1.48
N ALA A 42 2.57 -5.36 -2.52
CA ALA A 42 2.43 -5.98 -3.83
C ALA A 42 2.63 -7.50 -3.76
N HIS A 43 3.63 -7.97 -3.01
CA HIS A 43 3.78 -9.40 -2.74
C HIS A 43 2.54 -9.99 -2.06
N ALA A 44 2.03 -9.37 -0.99
CA ALA A 44 0.84 -9.87 -0.31
C ALA A 44 -0.38 -9.93 -1.24
N LEU A 45 -0.66 -8.85 -1.98
CA LEU A 45 -1.83 -8.73 -2.83
C LEU A 45 -1.75 -9.56 -4.11
N SER A 46 -0.56 -9.79 -4.68
CA SER A 46 -0.37 -10.58 -5.90
C SER A 46 -0.97 -12.00 -5.83
N ARG A 47 -1.19 -12.50 -4.61
CA ARG A 47 -1.75 -13.82 -4.30
C ARG A 47 -3.27 -13.83 -4.11
N ALA A 48 -3.92 -12.67 -4.15
CA ALA A 48 -5.33 -12.53 -3.78
C ALA A 48 -6.16 -11.67 -4.75
N VAL A 49 -5.53 -10.75 -5.50
CA VAL A 49 -6.24 -9.78 -6.35
C VAL A 49 -6.23 -10.11 -7.84
N TYR A 50 -7.11 -9.45 -8.60
CA TYR A 50 -7.18 -9.59 -10.07
C TYR A 50 -5.97 -8.97 -10.77
N GLY A 51 -5.55 -7.79 -10.31
CA GLY A 51 -4.46 -7.05 -10.93
C GLY A 51 -3.81 -6.03 -10.00
N LEU A 52 -2.55 -5.73 -10.29
CA LEU A 52 -1.79 -4.68 -9.63
C LEU A 52 -1.27 -3.70 -10.67
N ILE A 53 -1.37 -2.41 -10.34
CA ILE A 53 -0.73 -1.32 -11.07
C ILE A 53 0.20 -0.62 -10.10
N PHE A 54 1.47 -0.49 -10.43
CA PHE A 54 2.44 0.16 -9.55
C PHE A 54 3.18 1.32 -10.22
N PHE A 55 3.50 2.32 -9.41
CA PHE A 55 4.18 3.54 -9.80
C PHE A 55 5.31 3.81 -8.82
N ASP A 56 6.54 3.93 -9.31
CA ASP A 56 7.69 4.36 -8.51
C ASP A 56 8.79 4.86 -9.44
N PRO A 57 9.28 6.10 -9.28
CA PRO A 57 10.30 6.66 -10.17
C PRO A 57 11.72 6.13 -9.90
N ASP A 58 11.95 5.44 -8.77
CA ASP A 58 13.31 5.15 -8.30
C ASP A 58 13.88 3.83 -8.84
N GLU A 59 15.20 3.74 -8.75
CA GLU A 59 15.95 2.50 -8.90
C GLU A 59 16.22 1.84 -7.54
N VAL A 60 16.55 0.55 -7.57
CA VAL A 60 16.96 -0.20 -6.37
C VAL A 60 18.40 0.20 -6.00
N GLU A 61 18.58 0.66 -4.77
CA GLU A 61 19.89 0.94 -4.18
C GLU A 61 20.30 -0.15 -3.18
N ASP A 62 21.60 -0.27 -2.89
CA ASP A 62 22.12 -1.25 -1.91
C ASP A 62 21.42 -1.16 -0.55
N VAL A 63 21.16 0.07 -0.08
CA VAL A 63 20.48 0.32 1.20
C VAL A 63 19.04 -0.20 1.23
N ASN A 64 18.42 -0.42 0.07
CA ASN A 64 17.05 -0.94 -0.03
C ASN A 64 16.99 -2.45 0.24
N VAL A 65 18.03 -3.19 -0.11
CA VAL A 65 18.05 -4.67 -0.03
C VAL A 65 17.79 -5.19 1.40
N GLY A 66 18.20 -4.43 2.43
CA GLY A 66 18.03 -4.84 3.82
C GLY A 66 16.59 -4.80 4.34
N CYS A 67 15.69 -4.06 3.70
CA CYS A 67 14.34 -3.79 4.22
C CYS A 67 13.20 -3.88 3.19
N GLN A 68 13.51 -3.79 1.90
CA GLN A 68 12.57 -3.84 0.80
C GLN A 68 12.62 -5.24 0.13
N PRO A 69 11.64 -5.65 -0.69
CA PRO A 69 11.60 -6.99 -1.27
C PRO A 69 12.53 -7.15 -2.48
N TYR A 70 13.71 -6.55 -2.43
CA TYR A 70 14.69 -6.58 -3.51
C TYR A 70 15.91 -7.38 -3.11
N THR A 71 16.64 -7.86 -4.12
CA THR A 71 17.87 -8.62 -3.95
C THR A 71 19.07 -7.82 -4.43
N THR A 72 20.28 -8.26 -4.09
CA THR A 72 21.51 -7.63 -4.58
C THR A 72 21.63 -7.68 -6.11
N SER A 73 20.96 -8.61 -6.79
CA SER A 73 20.93 -8.65 -8.26
C SER A 73 19.99 -7.61 -8.91
N ASP A 74 19.16 -6.96 -8.10
CA ASP A 74 18.23 -5.93 -8.58
C ASP A 74 18.83 -4.51 -8.50
N VAL A 75 19.96 -4.33 -7.80
CA VAL A 75 20.61 -3.01 -7.63
C VAL A 75 20.90 -2.37 -8.99
N GLY A 76 20.51 -1.10 -9.14
CA GLY A 76 20.60 -0.34 -10.39
C GLY A 76 19.49 -0.62 -11.42
N ARG A 77 18.52 -1.49 -11.11
CA ARG A 77 17.29 -1.64 -11.92
C ARG A 77 16.21 -0.73 -11.37
N SER A 78 15.25 -0.36 -12.20
CA SER A 78 14.05 0.31 -11.70
C SER A 78 13.33 -0.58 -10.68
N LYS A 79 12.85 0.02 -9.58
CA LYS A 79 12.09 -0.68 -8.53
C LYS A 79 10.86 -1.40 -9.09
N VAL A 80 10.22 -0.76 -10.08
CA VAL A 80 9.08 -1.27 -10.84
C VAL A 80 9.42 -2.57 -11.57
N GLU A 81 10.53 -2.60 -12.31
CA GLU A 81 10.95 -3.80 -13.05
C GLU A 81 11.37 -4.93 -12.11
N ALA A 82 12.17 -4.62 -11.09
CA ALA A 82 12.60 -5.58 -10.08
C ALA A 82 11.40 -6.22 -9.37
N LEU A 83 10.42 -5.40 -8.96
CA LEU A 83 9.19 -5.90 -8.35
C LEU A 83 8.43 -6.81 -9.32
N TYR A 84 8.23 -6.38 -10.57
CA TYR A 84 7.50 -7.16 -11.58
C TYR A 84 8.06 -8.58 -11.71
N GLN A 85 9.40 -8.73 -11.74
CA GLN A 85 10.06 -10.03 -11.86
C GLN A 85 9.96 -10.90 -10.61
N SER A 86 9.80 -10.29 -9.43
CA SER A 86 9.74 -10.99 -8.14
C SER A 86 8.35 -11.56 -7.78
N LEU A 87 7.28 -11.09 -8.43
CA LEU A 87 5.91 -11.46 -8.04
C LEU A 87 5.58 -12.91 -8.43
N PRO A 88 4.98 -13.69 -7.51
CA PRO A 88 4.84 -15.14 -7.64
C PRO A 88 3.68 -15.62 -8.54
N ASN A 89 2.77 -14.72 -8.93
CA ASN A 89 1.53 -15.09 -9.63
C ASN A 89 1.62 -14.74 -11.13
N PRO A 90 1.88 -15.73 -12.01
CA PRO A 90 2.02 -15.47 -13.45
C PRO A 90 0.69 -15.16 -14.16
N TYR A 91 -0.46 -15.28 -13.47
CA TYR A 91 -1.80 -15.01 -14.01
C TYR A 91 -2.39 -13.68 -13.51
N LEU A 92 -1.60 -12.91 -12.75
CA LEU A 92 -1.97 -11.59 -12.28
C LEU A 92 -1.90 -10.59 -13.42
N ARG A 93 -2.90 -9.71 -13.54
CA ARG A 93 -2.78 -8.57 -14.47
C ARG A 93 -1.82 -7.56 -13.86
N LEU A 94 -0.67 -7.38 -14.47
CA LEU A 94 0.38 -6.49 -13.97
C LEU A 94 0.63 -5.34 -14.94
N SER A 95 0.77 -4.14 -14.38
CA SER A 95 1.28 -2.97 -15.06
C SER A 95 2.17 -2.17 -14.11
N GLY A 96 3.25 -1.61 -14.63
CA GLY A 96 4.20 -0.83 -13.87
C GLY A 96 4.65 0.40 -14.65
N GLN A 97 4.82 1.52 -13.97
CA GLN A 97 5.34 2.76 -14.56
C GLN A 97 6.45 3.32 -13.69
N SER A 98 7.63 3.54 -14.27
CA SER A 98 8.76 4.17 -13.58
C SER A 98 8.59 5.69 -13.50
N THR A 99 7.45 6.14 -12.98
CA THR A 99 7.06 7.55 -12.85
C THR A 99 6.31 7.75 -11.52
N PRO A 100 6.28 8.98 -10.99
CA PRO A 100 5.46 9.29 -9.83
C PRO A 100 3.97 9.14 -10.16
N PHE A 101 3.20 8.70 -9.17
CA PHE A 101 1.74 8.79 -9.21
C PHE A 101 1.28 10.13 -8.59
N PRO A 102 0.20 10.75 -9.09
CA PRO A 102 -0.53 10.42 -10.30
C PRO A 102 0.22 10.81 -11.58
N TYR A 103 0.10 9.99 -12.62
CA TYR A 103 0.63 10.26 -13.97
C TYR A 103 -0.53 10.46 -14.97
N PRO A 104 -0.41 11.26 -16.05
CA PRO A 104 -1.51 11.51 -17.01
C PRO A 104 -2.20 10.26 -17.61
N GLY A 105 -1.54 9.10 -17.65
CA GLY A 105 -2.12 7.82 -18.07
C GLY A 105 -2.79 6.99 -16.95
N SER A 106 -2.88 7.52 -15.74
CA SER A 106 -3.48 6.84 -14.58
C SER A 106 -4.99 6.71 -14.75
N HIS A 107 -5.56 5.62 -14.27
CA HIS A 107 -7.01 5.36 -14.31
C HIS A 107 -7.48 4.79 -12.97
N PRO A 108 -8.73 5.08 -12.56
CA PRO A 108 -9.25 4.62 -11.27
C PRO A 108 -9.29 3.09 -11.22
N THR A 109 -8.90 2.57 -10.06
CA THR A 109 -8.94 1.14 -9.73
C THR A 109 -9.84 0.92 -8.50
N THR A 110 -10.03 -0.33 -8.07
CA THR A 110 -10.92 -0.63 -6.92
C THR A 110 -10.35 -0.11 -5.61
N ALA A 111 -9.01 -0.06 -5.48
CA ALA A 111 -8.33 0.49 -4.33
C ALA A 111 -7.02 1.17 -4.73
N LEU A 112 -6.64 2.21 -3.99
CA LEU A 112 -5.35 2.86 -4.10
C LEU A 112 -4.61 2.78 -2.76
N VAL A 113 -3.40 2.23 -2.80
CA VAL A 113 -2.46 2.19 -1.68
C VAL A 113 -1.39 3.26 -1.91
N SER A 114 -1.41 4.31 -1.10
CA SER A 114 -0.33 5.29 -0.99
C SER A 114 0.74 4.74 -0.05
N ALA A 115 1.94 4.53 -0.59
CA ALA A 115 3.12 4.02 0.10
C ALA A 115 4.35 4.90 -0.20
N VAL A 116 4.12 6.14 -0.61
CA VAL A 116 5.16 7.16 -0.81
C VAL A 116 5.63 7.72 0.53
N ASP A 117 6.83 8.26 0.57
CA ASP A 117 7.47 8.79 1.78
C ASP A 117 7.24 10.29 1.99
N SER A 118 6.85 11.04 0.95
CA SER A 118 6.58 12.48 1.02
C SER A 118 5.12 12.84 1.34
N MET A 119 4.90 13.92 2.10
CA MET A 119 3.54 14.41 2.40
C MET A 119 2.88 15.00 1.16
N SER A 120 3.63 15.71 0.32
CA SER A 120 3.16 16.20 -0.98
C SER A 120 2.65 15.06 -1.88
N GLY A 121 3.39 13.93 -1.94
CA GLY A 121 2.96 12.73 -2.67
C GLY A 121 1.67 12.13 -2.08
N ARG A 122 1.58 11.99 -0.76
CA ARG A 122 0.36 11.50 -0.08
C ARG A 122 -0.86 12.37 -0.38
N LYS A 123 -0.68 13.69 -0.35
CA LYS A 123 -1.74 14.66 -0.68
C LYS A 123 -2.18 14.50 -2.14
N ALA A 124 -1.24 14.48 -3.08
CA ALA A 124 -1.53 14.31 -4.50
C ALA A 124 -2.27 12.99 -4.78
N ASN A 125 -1.85 11.88 -4.15
CA ASN A 125 -2.50 10.58 -4.27
C ASN A 125 -3.96 10.64 -3.79
N ALA A 126 -4.21 11.25 -2.63
CA ALA A 126 -5.54 11.34 -2.05
C ALA A 126 -6.47 12.30 -2.81
N GLU A 127 -5.97 13.45 -3.26
CA GLU A 127 -6.72 14.38 -4.11
C GLU A 127 -7.12 13.70 -5.43
N TRP A 128 -6.17 13.02 -6.08
CA TRP A 128 -6.46 12.28 -7.30
C TRP A 128 -7.50 11.18 -7.05
N ALA A 129 -7.36 10.42 -5.96
CA ALA A 129 -8.26 9.33 -5.63
C ALA A 129 -9.69 9.83 -5.33
N ARG A 130 -9.82 10.96 -4.62
CA ARG A 130 -11.09 11.66 -4.40
C ARG A 130 -11.74 12.07 -5.72
N ASP A 131 -10.99 12.73 -6.58
CA ASP A 131 -11.50 13.31 -7.84
C ASP A 131 -11.93 12.22 -8.83
N HIS A 132 -11.33 11.04 -8.74
CA HIS A 132 -11.66 9.87 -9.57
C HIS A 132 -12.58 8.86 -8.87
N ASN A 133 -13.11 9.19 -7.68
CA ASN A 133 -14.02 8.34 -6.90
C ASN A 133 -13.48 6.92 -6.63
N VAL A 134 -12.20 6.81 -6.26
CA VAL A 134 -11.62 5.52 -5.86
C VAL A 134 -12.35 5.00 -4.61
N PRO A 135 -12.89 3.76 -4.63
CA PRO A 135 -13.74 3.27 -3.54
C PRO A 135 -13.02 3.05 -2.20
N LEU A 136 -11.73 2.72 -2.24
CA LEU A 136 -10.92 2.42 -1.07
C LEU A 136 -9.55 3.06 -1.23
N TYR A 137 -9.21 3.99 -0.35
CA TYR A 137 -7.87 4.58 -0.26
C TYR A 137 -7.22 4.21 1.07
N LEU A 138 -5.95 3.83 0.98
CA LEU A 138 -5.14 3.37 2.09
C LEU A 138 -3.82 4.12 2.05
N ASP A 139 -3.41 4.73 3.15
CA ASP A 139 -2.12 5.42 3.25
C ASP A 139 -1.30 4.81 4.38
N GLY A 140 -0.22 4.14 3.98
CA GLY A 140 0.71 3.46 4.88
C GLY A 140 1.91 4.34 5.18
N ARG A 141 2.28 4.45 6.47
CA ARG A 141 3.47 5.20 6.91
C ARG A 141 4.27 4.40 7.91
N ILE A 142 5.60 4.55 7.85
CA ILE A 142 6.53 3.96 8.81
C ILE A 142 7.41 5.05 9.37
N GLN A 143 7.64 5.01 10.68
CA GLN A 143 8.63 5.81 11.38
C GLN A 143 9.34 4.93 12.40
N GLY A 144 10.52 4.42 12.05
CA GLY A 144 11.22 3.40 12.83
C GLY A 144 10.37 2.15 13.00
N GLU A 145 9.96 1.86 14.24
CA GLU A 145 9.14 0.69 14.61
C GLU A 145 7.63 1.00 14.72
N LEU A 146 7.23 2.24 14.42
CA LEU A 146 5.84 2.67 14.34
C LEU A 146 5.30 2.47 12.93
N ALA A 147 4.12 1.84 12.84
CA ALA A 147 3.36 1.68 11.61
C ALA A 147 2.03 2.43 11.71
N VAL A 148 1.70 3.20 10.69
CA VAL A 148 0.43 3.94 10.57
C VAL A 148 -0.30 3.46 9.33
N LEU A 149 -1.61 3.22 9.46
CA LEU A 149 -2.49 2.95 8.34
C LEU A 149 -3.73 3.85 8.44
N ALA A 150 -3.79 4.86 7.58
CA ALA A 150 -5.02 5.61 7.35
C ALA A 150 -5.87 4.90 6.29
N THR A 151 -7.19 4.92 6.44
CA THR A 151 -8.14 4.25 5.55
C THR A 151 -9.33 5.16 5.27
N VAL A 152 -9.65 5.34 3.99
CA VAL A 152 -10.79 6.13 3.51
C VAL A 152 -11.67 5.24 2.65
N THR A 153 -12.95 5.14 3.01
CA THR A 153 -13.94 4.27 2.34
C THR A 153 -15.18 5.02 1.84
N THR A 154 -15.24 6.34 2.06
CA THR A 154 -16.36 7.20 1.69
C THR A 154 -15.84 8.47 1.03
N LYS A 155 -16.71 9.13 0.27
CA LYS A 155 -16.36 10.38 -0.41
C LYS A 155 -16.04 11.50 0.60
N GLU A 156 -16.81 11.57 1.68
CA GLU A 156 -16.65 12.52 2.77
C GLU A 156 -15.34 12.28 3.54
N GLY A 157 -14.95 11.01 3.71
CA GLY A 157 -13.72 10.63 4.41
C GLY A 157 -12.44 11.16 3.73
N TYR A 158 -12.47 11.46 2.43
CA TYR A 158 -11.33 12.12 1.78
C TYR A 158 -11.13 13.54 2.29
N ALA A 159 -12.20 14.30 2.54
CA ALA A 159 -12.09 15.66 3.06
C ALA A 159 -11.51 15.65 4.48
N GLU A 160 -11.99 14.72 5.33
CA GLU A 160 -11.47 14.51 6.69
C GLU A 160 -9.99 14.11 6.67
N TYR A 161 -9.61 13.14 5.83
CA TYR A 161 -8.22 12.71 5.69
C TYR A 161 -7.31 13.85 5.20
N LEU A 162 -7.72 14.59 4.16
CA LEU A 162 -6.93 15.69 3.60
C LEU A 162 -6.75 16.84 4.59
N ALA A 163 -7.78 17.13 5.41
CA ALA A 163 -7.70 18.16 6.46
C ALA A 163 -6.79 17.75 7.62
N ALA A 164 -6.64 16.43 7.87
CA ALA A 164 -5.81 15.88 8.94
C ALA A 164 -4.37 15.56 8.49
N LEU A 165 -3.98 15.81 7.24
CA LEU A 165 -2.61 15.63 6.78
C LEU A 165 -1.70 16.73 7.36
N PRO A 166 -0.62 16.37 8.08
CA PRO A 166 0.40 17.33 8.47
C PRO A 166 0.97 18.09 7.26
N THR A 167 1.33 19.35 7.45
CA THR A 167 2.08 20.11 6.43
C THR A 167 3.57 19.75 6.48
N ASP A 168 4.29 19.99 5.39
CA ASP A 168 5.74 19.72 5.32
C ASP A 168 6.53 20.48 6.41
N ASP A 169 5.99 21.60 6.92
CA ASP A 169 6.59 22.43 7.98
C ASP A 169 6.47 21.83 9.40
N GLU A 170 5.65 20.79 9.58
CA GLU A 170 5.36 20.16 10.88
C GLU A 170 6.10 18.83 11.11
N VAL A 171 6.93 18.40 10.15
CA VAL A 171 7.64 17.12 10.21
C VAL A 171 9.05 17.36 10.70
N ASP A 172 9.33 16.96 11.94
CA ASP A 172 10.70 16.94 12.48
C ASP A 172 11.62 16.08 11.58
N ASP A 173 12.79 16.61 11.22
CA ASP A 173 13.84 15.88 10.52
C ASP A 173 14.22 14.62 11.33
N VAL A 174 13.72 13.46 10.88
CA VAL A 174 14.10 12.18 11.48
C VAL A 174 15.59 11.97 11.18
N PRO A 175 16.42 11.60 12.19
CA PRO A 175 17.83 11.32 11.97
C PRO A 175 18.00 10.30 10.84
N CYS A 176 18.67 10.76 9.78
CA CYS A 176 19.02 9.98 8.60
C CYS A 176 19.69 8.66 9.03
N GLY A 177 18.97 7.54 8.86
CA GLY A 177 19.47 6.19 9.14
C GLY A 177 18.46 5.17 9.69
N GLN A 178 17.33 5.60 10.26
CA GLN A 178 16.31 4.69 10.85
C GLN A 178 14.92 4.85 10.23
N SER A 179 14.84 4.72 8.90
CA SER A 179 13.58 4.89 8.16
C SER A 179 12.57 3.73 8.38
N GLY A 180 13.03 2.58 8.88
CA GLY A 180 12.19 1.40 9.16
C GLY A 180 12.96 0.09 9.01
N THR A 181 12.32 -1.03 9.36
CA THR A 181 12.89 -2.38 9.21
C THR A 181 12.01 -3.26 8.30
N ALA A 182 12.58 -4.34 7.76
CA ALA A 182 11.84 -5.29 6.92
C ALA A 182 10.55 -5.79 7.60
N TYR A 183 10.62 -6.10 8.90
CA TYR A 183 9.49 -6.68 9.61
C TYR A 183 8.35 -5.66 9.83
N VAL A 184 8.66 -4.36 9.97
CA VAL A 184 7.65 -3.29 10.05
C VAL A 184 6.96 -3.13 8.70
N GLY A 185 7.73 -3.13 7.60
CA GLY A 185 7.20 -3.12 6.24
C GLY A 185 6.26 -4.30 5.96
N MET A 186 6.69 -5.52 6.30
CA MET A 186 5.88 -6.73 6.16
C MET A 186 4.63 -6.70 7.05
N PHE A 187 4.74 -6.21 8.29
CA PHE A 187 3.59 -6.05 9.18
C PHE A 187 2.57 -5.12 8.55
N LEU A 188 2.96 -3.93 8.12
CA LEU A 188 2.04 -2.97 7.52
C LEU A 188 1.43 -3.49 6.21
N ALA A 189 2.21 -4.17 5.37
CA ALA A 189 1.71 -4.86 4.18
C ALA A 189 0.63 -5.90 4.51
N SER A 190 0.83 -6.68 5.57
CA SER A 190 -0.18 -7.65 6.04
C SER A 190 -1.47 -6.96 6.50
N GLN A 191 -1.35 -5.80 7.16
CA GLN A 191 -2.50 -5.03 7.61
C GLN A 191 -3.24 -4.37 6.45
N ILE A 192 -2.53 -3.87 5.43
CA ILE A 192 -3.13 -3.35 4.20
C ILE A 192 -3.96 -4.44 3.51
N ALA A 193 -3.37 -5.61 3.26
CA ALA A 193 -4.08 -6.72 2.63
C ALA A 193 -5.28 -7.20 3.45
N SER A 194 -5.13 -7.32 4.77
CA SER A 194 -6.21 -7.65 5.70
C SER A 194 -7.34 -6.61 5.66
N THR A 195 -7.00 -5.32 5.58
CA THR A 195 -7.96 -4.23 5.54
C THR A 195 -8.77 -4.25 4.25
N ILE A 196 -8.13 -4.51 3.11
CA ILE A 196 -8.83 -4.71 1.83
C ILE A 196 -9.82 -5.88 1.94
N ASN A 197 -9.41 -7.01 2.53
CA ASN A 197 -10.30 -8.15 2.74
C ASN A 197 -11.48 -7.83 3.69
N GLN A 198 -11.23 -7.08 4.77
CA GLN A 198 -12.26 -6.61 5.69
C GLN A 198 -13.26 -5.68 4.98
N TRP A 199 -12.76 -4.79 4.13
CA TRP A 199 -13.60 -3.90 3.33
C TRP A 199 -14.48 -4.69 2.36
N CYS A 200 -13.92 -5.69 1.67
CA CYS A 200 -14.71 -6.61 0.83
C CYS A 200 -15.84 -7.32 1.60
N LYS A 201 -15.62 -7.63 2.89
CA LYS A 201 -16.59 -8.27 3.79
C LYS A 201 -17.60 -7.29 4.39
N GLY A 202 -17.44 -5.98 4.18
CA GLY A 202 -18.28 -4.96 4.82
C GLY A 202 -18.06 -4.83 6.32
N ILE A 203 -16.90 -5.27 6.83
CA ILE A 203 -16.54 -5.10 8.24
C ILE A 203 -16.15 -3.62 8.44
N PRO A 204 -16.65 -2.95 9.48
CA PRO A 204 -16.24 -1.58 9.80
C PRO A 204 -14.73 -1.48 10.01
N ILE A 205 -14.09 -0.50 9.36
CA ILE A 205 -12.64 -0.27 9.43
C ILE A 205 -12.40 1.11 10.07
N PRO A 206 -11.54 1.21 11.10
CA PRO A 206 -11.15 2.51 11.65
C PRO A 206 -10.42 3.36 10.61
N ALA A 207 -10.72 4.67 10.60
CA ALA A 207 -10.10 5.63 9.67
C ALA A 207 -8.57 5.77 9.87
N LEU A 208 -8.07 5.55 11.09
CA LEU A 208 -6.66 5.60 11.42
C LEU A 208 -6.31 4.50 12.42
N ARG A 209 -5.25 3.75 12.15
CA ARG A 209 -4.65 2.81 13.09
C ARG A 209 -3.16 3.06 13.19
N VAL A 210 -2.64 3.03 14.41
CA VAL A 210 -1.23 3.22 14.73
C VAL A 210 -0.79 2.05 15.59
N TRP A 211 0.36 1.46 15.25
CA TRP A 211 0.94 0.35 16.00
C TRP A 211 2.40 0.65 16.34
N HIS A 212 2.80 0.28 17.55
CA HIS A 212 4.19 -0.05 17.83
C HIS A 212 4.40 -1.53 17.50
N VAL A 213 5.06 -1.82 16.38
CA VAL A 213 5.11 -3.17 15.80
C VAL A 213 5.74 -4.21 16.73
N PRO A 214 6.85 -3.94 17.45
CA PRO A 214 7.48 -4.93 18.33
C PRO A 214 6.56 -5.42 19.46
N THR A 215 5.71 -4.53 20.00
CA THR A 215 4.78 -4.87 21.08
C THR A 215 3.40 -5.25 20.57
N VAL A 216 3.14 -5.04 19.27
CA VAL A 216 1.83 -5.24 18.61
C VAL A 216 0.72 -4.44 19.30
N GLN A 217 1.07 -3.40 20.05
CA GLN A 217 0.09 -2.56 20.74
C GLN A 217 -0.48 -1.56 19.74
N ALA A 218 -1.80 -1.59 19.57
CA ALA A 218 -2.52 -0.49 18.96
C ALA A 218 -2.41 0.71 19.89
N LEU A 219 -1.83 1.79 19.41
CA LEU A 219 -1.74 3.02 20.19
C LEU A 219 -3.11 3.71 20.18
N PRO A 220 -3.57 4.25 21.31
CA PRO A 220 -4.79 5.04 21.34
C PRO A 220 -4.64 6.21 20.37
N GLN A 221 -5.71 6.53 19.64
CA GLN A 221 -5.73 7.77 18.85
C GLN A 221 -5.56 8.92 19.85
N VAL A 222 -4.46 9.66 19.73
CA VAL A 222 -4.30 10.89 20.51
C VAL A 222 -5.33 11.84 19.94
N GLU A 223 -6.44 12.05 20.66
CA GLU A 223 -7.28 13.22 20.44
C GLU A 223 -6.33 14.41 20.50
N SER A 224 -6.19 15.14 19.39
CA SER A 224 -5.39 16.34 19.32
C SER A 224 -5.84 17.25 20.46
N LYS A 225 -5.04 17.29 21.54
CA LYS A 225 -5.30 18.18 22.65
C LYS A 225 -5.29 19.59 22.10
N GLU A 226 -6.36 20.31 22.42
CA GLU A 226 -6.50 21.75 22.26
C GLU A 226 -5.15 22.42 22.50
N VAL A 227 -4.59 23.01 21.43
CA VAL A 227 -3.58 24.06 21.57
C VAL A 227 -4.33 25.24 22.16
N GLN A 228 -4.18 25.45 23.47
CA GLN A 228 -4.53 26.69 24.15
C GLN A 228 -3.58 27.81 23.74
#